data_AF-A0A537F0W9-F1
#
_entry.id   AF-A0A537F0W9-F1
#
_cell.length_a   1.000
_cell.length_b   1.000
_cell.length_c   1.000
_cell.angle_alpha   90.00
_cell.angle_beta   90.00
_cell.angle_gamma   90.00
#
_symmetry.space_group_name_H-M   'P 1'
#
loop_
_entity.id
_entity.type
_entity.pdbx_description
1 polymer ?
#
loop_
_entity_poly.entity_id
_entity_poly.type
_entity_poly.pdbx_seq_one_letter_code
_entity_poly.pdbx_strand_id
1 'polypeptide(L)'
;MTYTGPNNSPISHTVKANANGYFTDTLVVNEAGVWTVSAAWTGSSGLGPATSNTLSVQAQPDPLGVTLSLYSFILAIVALGVGGSLFAVFRKRNISQNPSNTPATTKP
;
A
#
# COMPACT_ATOMS: atom_id res chain seq x y z
N MET A 1 -14.83 17.54 14.78
CA MET A 1 -14.07 17.70 13.53
C MET A 1 -14.32 16.47 12.68
N THR A 2 -14.56 16.68 11.39
CA THR A 2 -14.83 15.63 10.41
C THR A 2 -13.80 15.73 9.32
N TYR A 3 -13.13 14.62 9.05
CA TYR A 3 -12.13 14.44 8.02
C TYR A 3 -12.67 13.44 7.01
N THR A 4 -12.76 13.80 5.74
CA THR A 4 -13.22 12.88 4.69
C THR A 4 -12.06 12.60 3.75
N GLY A 5 -11.69 11.32 3.66
CA GLY A 5 -10.63 10.86 2.80
C GLY A 5 -11.05 10.71 1.32
N PRO A 6 -10.08 10.45 0.43
CA PRO A 6 -10.29 10.18 -0.99
C PRO A 6 -11.36 9.13 -1.30
N ASN A 7 -11.52 8.13 -0.44
CA ASN A 7 -12.52 7.07 -0.57
C ASN A 7 -13.94 7.47 -0.09
N ASN A 8 -14.15 8.74 0.25
CA ASN A 8 -15.36 9.28 0.87
C ASN A 8 -15.72 8.67 2.23
N SER A 9 -14.78 8.04 2.92
CA SER A 9 -14.96 7.54 4.29
C SER A 9 -14.69 8.68 5.29
N PRO A 10 -15.70 9.08 6.09
CA PRO A 10 -15.52 10.13 7.08
C PRO A 10 -14.97 9.57 8.39
N ILE A 11 -14.01 10.29 8.97
CA ILE A 11 -13.46 10.10 10.31
C ILE A 11 -13.92 11.29 11.16
N SER A 12 -14.61 11.01 12.27
CA SER A 12 -15.15 12.04 13.16
C SER A 12 -14.48 12.02 14.53
N HIS A 13 -13.94 13.16 14.95
CA HIS A 13 -13.36 13.36 16.28
C HIS A 13 -14.13 14.42 17.06
N THR A 14 -14.31 14.18 18.37
CA THR A 14 -14.85 15.19 19.29
C THR A 14 -13.70 15.91 19.98
N VAL A 15 -13.65 17.22 19.81
CA VAL A 15 -12.55 18.08 20.29
C VAL A 15 -13.16 19.24 21.06
N LYS A 16 -12.59 19.57 22.22
CA LYS A 16 -13.03 20.75 22.99
C LYS A 16 -12.31 22.00 22.48
N ALA A 17 -13.04 23.10 22.38
CA ALA A 17 -12.43 24.40 22.14
C ALA A 17 -11.57 24.81 23.35
N ASN A 18 -10.48 25.51 23.11
CA ASN A 18 -9.72 26.17 24.16
C ASN A 18 -10.40 27.48 24.60
N ALA A 19 -9.82 28.18 25.58
CA ALA A 19 -10.36 29.43 26.12
C ALA A 19 -10.52 30.56 25.08
N ASN A 20 -9.81 30.47 23.95
CA ASN A 20 -9.86 31.43 22.86
C ASN A 20 -10.82 30.99 21.73
N GLY A 21 -11.52 29.86 21.88
CA GLY A 21 -12.45 29.32 20.88
C GLY A 21 -11.78 28.53 19.75
N TYR A 22 -10.49 28.24 19.83
CA TYR A 22 -9.79 27.41 18.83
C TYR A 22 -9.92 25.92 19.13
N PHE A 23 -9.92 25.12 18.06
CA PHE A 23 -9.88 23.67 18.11
C PHE A 23 -8.54 23.20 17.54
N THR A 24 -7.94 22.19 18.16
CA THR A 24 -6.69 21.58 17.68
C THR A 24 -6.83 20.08 17.72
N ASP A 25 -6.53 19.43 16.61
CA ASP A 25 -6.62 17.99 16.45
C ASP A 25 -5.54 17.51 15.48
N THR A 26 -5.17 16.24 15.58
CA THR A 26 -4.14 15.61 14.74
C THR A 26 -4.71 14.33 14.15
N LEU A 27 -4.72 14.25 12.82
CA LEU A 27 -5.10 13.05 12.09
C LEU A 27 -3.86 12.44 11.41
N VAL A 28 -3.63 11.16 11.64
CA VAL A 28 -2.69 10.36 10.84
C VAL A 28 -3.45 9.79 9.66
N VAL A 29 -3.12 10.25 8.45
CA VAL A 29 -3.73 9.77 7.20
C VAL A 29 -3.10 8.44 6.77
N ASN A 30 -3.93 7.52 6.29
CA ASN A 30 -3.52 6.18 5.83
C ASN A 30 -3.51 6.05 4.30
N GLU A 31 -4.07 7.03 3.58
CA GLU A 31 -4.16 7.04 2.12
C GLU A 31 -3.74 8.39 1.54
N ALA A 32 -3.02 8.32 0.42
CA ALA A 32 -2.66 9.49 -0.36
C ALA A 32 -3.87 10.00 -1.15
N GLY A 33 -3.92 11.31 -1.38
CA GLY A 33 -5.00 11.97 -2.12
C GLY A 33 -5.57 13.18 -1.40
N VAL A 34 -6.71 13.69 -1.89
CA VAL A 34 -7.36 14.88 -1.35
C VAL A 34 -8.17 14.51 -0.11
N TRP A 35 -7.85 15.16 1.00
CA TRP A 35 -8.62 15.10 2.24
C TRP A 35 -9.36 16.41 2.44
N THR A 36 -10.62 16.33 2.90
CA THR A 36 -11.41 17.50 3.28
C THR A 36 -11.65 17.53 4.78
N VAL A 37 -11.60 18.72 5.38
CA VAL A 37 -11.70 18.92 6.82
C VAL A 37 -12.77 19.98 7.11
N SER A 38 -13.65 19.69 8.06
CA SER A 38 -14.62 20.65 8.59
C SER A 38 -14.83 20.45 10.09
N ALA A 39 -15.23 21.51 10.78
CA ALA A 39 -15.63 21.46 12.17
C ALA A 39 -17.12 21.81 12.28
N ALA A 40 -17.85 21.05 13.09
CA ALA A 40 -19.24 21.34 13.43
C ALA A 40 -19.37 21.38 14.95
N TRP A 41 -20.18 22.31 15.45
CA TRP A 41 -20.49 22.45 16.87
C TRP A 41 -21.98 22.68 17.05
N THR A 42 -22.50 22.15 18.15
CA THR A 42 -23.95 22.19 18.47
C THR A 42 -24.45 23.58 18.87
N GLY A 43 -23.53 24.52 19.12
CA GLY A 43 -23.86 25.82 19.71
C GLY A 43 -23.88 25.78 21.25
N SER A 44 -24.21 26.91 21.86
CA SER A 44 -24.29 27.12 23.31
C SER A 44 -25.60 27.82 23.69
N SER A 45 -25.84 28.10 24.97
CA SER A 45 -27.06 28.82 25.40
C SER A 45 -27.14 30.21 24.75
N GLY A 46 -27.96 30.33 23.70
CA GLY A 46 -28.15 31.55 22.92
C GLY A 46 -27.55 31.56 21.51
N LEU A 47 -26.75 30.54 21.14
CA LEU A 47 -26.18 30.40 19.80
C LEU A 47 -26.51 29.02 19.24
N GLY A 48 -27.09 28.98 18.04
CA GLY A 48 -27.45 27.75 17.36
C GLY A 48 -26.23 26.94 16.89
N PRO A 49 -26.45 25.72 16.38
CA PRO A 49 -25.40 24.92 15.77
C PRO A 49 -24.82 25.62 14.54
N ALA A 50 -23.53 25.40 14.30
CA ALA A 50 -22.86 25.91 13.10
C ALA A 50 -21.73 24.98 12.64
N THR A 51 -21.34 25.17 11.38
CA THR A 51 -20.29 24.43 10.70
C THR A 51 -19.30 25.40 10.09
N SER A 52 -18.01 25.10 10.16
CA SER A 52 -16.96 25.88 9.52
C SER A 52 -16.99 25.74 8.00
N ASN A 53 -16.18 26.56 7.32
CA ASN A 53 -15.78 26.27 5.95
C ASN A 53 -15.05 24.92 5.87
N THR A 54 -15.05 24.34 4.68
CA THR A 54 -14.27 23.14 4.37
C THR A 54 -12.87 23.53 3.90
N LEU A 55 -11.85 22.89 4.48
CA LEU A 55 -10.46 22.98 4.03
C LEU A 55 -10.11 21.72 3.25
N SER A 56 -9.34 21.87 2.16
CA SER A 56 -8.81 20.73 1.39
C SER A 56 -7.29 20.63 1.57
N VAL A 57 -6.79 19.43 1.82
CA VAL A 57 -5.36 19.14 2.02
C VAL A 57 -4.97 17.95 1.15
N GLN A 58 -3.84 18.04 0.44
CA GLN A 58 -3.33 16.96 -0.38
C GLN A 58 -2.32 16.12 0.40
N ALA A 59 -2.67 14.87 0.72
CA ALA A 59 -1.76 13.89 1.28
C ALA A 59 -0.95 13.21 0.16
N GLN A 60 0.36 13.04 0.38
CA GLN A 60 1.26 12.38 -0.58
C GLN A 60 1.65 10.98 -0.07
N PRO A 61 1.90 10.02 -0.98
CA PRO A 61 2.40 8.70 -0.59
C PRO A 61 3.77 8.80 0.10
N ASP A 62 4.05 7.87 1.00
CA ASP A 62 5.39 7.75 1.59
C ASP A 62 6.39 7.32 0.50
N PRO A 63 7.37 8.17 0.14
CA PRO A 63 8.34 7.86 -0.91
C PRO A 63 9.21 6.64 -0.59
N LEU A 64 9.47 6.36 0.68
CA LEU A 64 10.29 5.22 1.10
C LEU A 64 9.53 3.89 0.95
N GLY A 65 8.23 3.88 1.27
CA GLY A 65 7.39 2.71 1.08
C GLY A 65 7.29 2.25 -0.38
N VAL A 66 7.11 3.21 -1.30
CA VAL A 66 6.99 2.91 -2.74
C VAL A 66 8.32 2.41 -3.32
N THR A 67 9.43 3.07 -2.98
CA THR A 67 10.76 2.70 -3.51
C THR A 67 11.19 1.30 -3.07
N LEU A 68 11.03 0.95 -1.79
CA LEU A 68 11.36 -0.39 -1.29
C LEU A 68 10.54 -1.50 -1.97
N SER A 69 9.24 -1.26 -2.19
CA SER A 69 8.37 -2.20 -2.91
C SER A 69 8.88 -2.48 -4.32
N LEU A 70 9.23 -1.43 -5.08
CA LEU A 70 9.79 -1.56 -6.43
C LEU A 70 11.12 -2.30 -6.44
N TYR A 71 12.01 -2.02 -5.49
CA TYR A 71 13.29 -2.74 -5.37
C TYR A 71 13.07 -4.23 -5.10
N SER A 72 12.15 -4.58 -4.19
CA SER A 72 11.84 -5.98 -3.89
C SER A 72 11.27 -6.72 -5.10
N PHE A 73 10.43 -6.06 -5.89
CA PHE A 73 9.87 -6.61 -7.13
C PHE A 73 10.96 -6.86 -8.19
N ILE A 74 11.89 -5.92 -8.37
CA ILE A 74 13.03 -6.08 -9.29
C ILE A 74 13.91 -7.26 -8.86
N LEU A 75 14.26 -7.35 -7.57
CA LEU A 75 15.06 -8.46 -7.05
C LEU A 75 14.36 -9.81 -7.22
N ALA A 76 13.03 -9.88 -7.04
CA ALA A 76 12.25 -11.09 -7.27
C ALA A 76 12.30 -11.55 -8.74
N ILE A 77 12.18 -10.61 -9.70
CA ILE A 77 12.29 -10.92 -11.13
C ILE A 77 13.69 -11.45 -11.47
N VAL A 78 14.75 -10.82 -10.97
CA VAL A 78 16.13 -11.26 -11.20
C VAL A 78 16.36 -12.66 -10.61
N ALA A 79 15.89 -12.92 -9.40
CA ALA A 79 16.01 -14.22 -8.75
C ALA A 79 15.28 -15.33 -9.51
N LEU A 80 14.07 -15.06 -10.02
CA LEU A 80 13.33 -16.01 -10.86
C LEU A 80 14.02 -16.26 -12.21
N GLY A 81 14.62 -15.24 -12.80
CA GLY A 81 15.40 -15.38 -14.05
C GLY A 81 16.65 -16.24 -13.87
N VAL A 82 17.47 -15.96 -12.85
CA VAL A 82 18.72 -16.70 -12.58
C VAL A 82 18.43 -18.09 -12.00
N GLY A 83 17.50 -18.20 -11.05
CA GLY A 83 17.09 -19.47 -10.47
C GLY A 83 16.40 -20.38 -11.49
N GLY A 84 15.53 -19.82 -12.35
CA GLY A 84 14.85 -20.56 -13.41
C GLY A 84 15.79 -21.06 -14.50
N SER A 85 16.78 -20.26 -14.90
CA SER A 85 17.79 -20.67 -15.88
C SER A 85 18.74 -21.74 -15.32
N LEU A 86 19.16 -21.64 -14.06
CA LEU A 86 19.91 -22.70 -13.39
C LEU A 86 19.09 -23.99 -13.26
N PHE A 87 17.84 -23.91 -12.80
CA PHE A 87 16.95 -25.06 -12.65
C PHE A 87 16.70 -25.77 -13.99
N ALA A 88 16.51 -25.02 -15.09
CA ALA A 88 16.35 -25.59 -16.42
C ALA A 88 17.61 -26.33 -16.90
N VAL A 89 18.81 -25.82 -16.63
CA VAL A 89 20.08 -26.47 -16.99
C VAL A 89 20.30 -27.75 -16.18
N PHE A 90 20.00 -27.73 -14.87
CA PHE A 90 20.06 -28.94 -14.04
C PHE A 90 19.07 -30.01 -14.50
N ARG A 91 17.85 -29.63 -14.86
CA ARG A 91 16.85 -30.57 -15.42
C ARG A 91 17.31 -31.17 -16.75
N LYS A 92 17.93 -30.36 -17.63
CA LYS A 92 18.41 -30.82 -18.94
C LYS A 92 19.56 -31.83 -18.83
N ARG A 93 20.46 -31.65 -17.85
CA ARG A 93 21.57 -32.60 -17.58
C ARG A 93 21.10 -33.96 -17.09
N ASN A 94 20.07 -34.02 -16.25
CA ASN A 94 19.54 -35.30 -15.73
C ASN A 94 18.86 -36.17 -16.80
N ILE A 95 18.35 -35.57 -17.89
CA ILE A 95 17.68 -36.31 -18.98
C ILE A 95 18.71 -36.96 -19.93
N SER A 96 19.89 -36.37 -20.10
CA SER A 96 20.93 -36.90 -21.00
C SER A 96 21.75 -38.05 -20.40
N GLN A 97 21.63 -38.35 -19.11
CA GLN A 97 22.40 -39.41 -18.43
C GLN A 97 21.67 -40.77 -18.35
N ASN A 98 20.64 -41.02 -19.16
CA ASN A 98 20.10 -42.38 -19.33
C ASN A 98 20.69 -43.02 -20.60
N PRO A 99 21.87 -43.67 -20.56
CA PRO A 99 22.39 -44.38 -21.71
C PRO A 99 21.47 -45.57 -22.02
N SER A 100 21.07 -45.65 -23.27
CA SER A 100 20.36 -46.78 -23.87
C SER A 100 21.12 -48.08 -23.61
N ASN A 101 20.62 -48.90 -22.69
CA ASN A 101 20.99 -50.30 -22.60
C ASN A 101 20.31 -51.04 -23.75
N THR A 102 20.90 -50.97 -24.94
CA THR A 102 20.56 -51.85 -26.06
C THR A 102 21.58 -52.99 -26.05
N PRO A 103 21.21 -54.23 -25.68
CA PRO A 103 22.11 -55.36 -25.84
C PRO A 103 22.36 -55.61 -27.33
N ALA A 104 23.62 -55.63 -27.72
CA ALA A 104 24.06 -56.02 -29.05
C ALA A 104 23.81 -57.53 -29.27
N THR A 105 23.07 -57.83 -30.35
CA THR A 105 23.19 -58.90 -31.36
C THR A 105 23.69 -60.29 -30.87
N THR A 106 23.10 -61.43 -31.26
CA THR A 106 23.40 -62.07 -32.55
C THR A 106 22.45 -63.24 -32.85
N LYS A 107 21.89 -63.26 -34.07
CA LYS A 107 21.28 -64.40 -34.80
C LYS A 107 22.31 -64.78 -35.90
N PRO A 108 22.48 -66.03 -36.39
CA PRO A 108 21.53 -67.15 -36.52
C PRO A 108 21.85 -68.44 -35.76
#